data_AF-A0A962PCU6-F1
#
_entry.id   AF-A0A962PCU6-F1
#
_cell.length_a   1.000
_cell.length_b   1.000
_cell.length_c   1.000
_cell.angle_alpha   90.00
_cell.angle_beta   90.00
_cell.angle_gamma   90.00
#
_symmetry.space_group_name_H-M   'P 1'
#
loop_
_entity.id
_entity.type
_entity.pdbx_description
1 polymer ?
#
loop_
_entity_poly.entity_id
_entity_poly.type
_entity_poly.pdbx_seq_one_letter_code
_entity_poly.pdbx_strand_id
1 'polypeptide(L)'
;WYFSNTGEAGANHPQRLAPGIYGLSNARLDTPWPKVELGRERLSALLRQTHLDHEALADTVSDRRRADSRALARLDMHSPMDQLLSAQFIITERYGTRSTTTVWIDRRGGVDWRESSFDSSGERSGVQEARFNLVR
;
A
#
# COMPACT_ATOMS: atom_id res chain seq x y z
N TRP A 1 13.38 -4.78 -9.14
CA TRP A 1 12.82 -5.78 -10.07
C TRP A 1 11.44 -6.17 -9.56
N TYR A 2 10.50 -6.48 -10.44
CA TYR A 2 9.17 -7.01 -10.13
C TYR A 2 9.01 -8.37 -10.79
N PHE A 3 8.28 -9.26 -10.14
CA PHE A 3 7.89 -10.56 -10.68
C PHE A 3 6.50 -10.91 -10.14
N SER A 4 5.67 -11.57 -10.96
CA SER A 4 4.38 -12.12 -10.57
C SER A 4 4.33 -13.60 -10.91
N ASN A 5 3.78 -14.41 -10.03
CA ASN A 5 3.43 -15.79 -10.31
C ASN A 5 2.06 -15.92 -11.01
N THR A 6 1.32 -14.82 -11.17
CA THR A 6 0.03 -14.76 -11.87
C THR A 6 0.21 -14.08 -13.23
N GLY A 7 -0.16 -14.77 -14.32
CA GLY A 7 0.01 -14.34 -15.70
C GLY A 7 -0.12 -15.51 -16.68
N GLU A 8 -0.09 -15.24 -17.99
CA GLU A 8 -0.07 -16.32 -18.99
C GLU A 8 1.16 -17.21 -18.81
N ALA A 9 0.96 -18.52 -18.96
CA ALA A 9 2.03 -19.50 -18.84
C ALA A 9 3.15 -19.18 -19.85
N GLY A 10 4.38 -19.01 -19.36
CA GLY A 10 5.55 -18.65 -20.17
C GLY A 10 5.84 -17.15 -20.32
N ALA A 11 4.97 -16.26 -19.83
CA ALA A 11 5.17 -14.81 -19.90
C ALA A 11 5.83 -14.20 -18.64
N ASN A 12 5.99 -14.97 -17.55
CA ASN A 12 6.50 -14.45 -16.28
C ASN A 12 8.03 -14.46 -16.23
N HIS A 13 8.65 -13.31 -16.52
CA HIS A 13 10.07 -13.07 -16.30
C HIS A 13 10.23 -11.87 -15.34
N PRO A 14 11.30 -11.81 -14.54
CA PRO A 14 11.59 -10.63 -13.73
C PRO A 14 11.71 -9.38 -14.61
N GLN A 15 11.04 -8.31 -14.21
CA GLN A 15 11.05 -7.02 -14.91
C GLN A 15 11.81 -5.98 -14.10
N ARG A 16 12.72 -5.25 -14.73
CA ARG A 16 13.41 -4.12 -14.08
C ARG A 16 12.48 -2.91 -14.08
N LEU A 17 12.15 -2.42 -12.90
CA LEU A 17 11.36 -1.20 -12.74
C LEU A 17 12.26 0.04 -12.94
N ALA A 18 11.77 1.00 -13.71
CA ALA A 18 12.37 2.33 -13.79
C ALA A 18 12.06 3.13 -12.51
N PRO A 19 12.73 4.26 -12.26
CA PRO A 19 12.32 5.17 -11.20
C PRO A 19 10.85 5.61 -11.41
N GLY A 20 10.01 5.49 -10.38
CA GLY A 20 8.58 5.81 -10.48
C GLY A 20 7.79 5.44 -9.22
N ILE A 21 6.48 5.69 -9.26
CA ILE A 21 5.53 5.34 -8.21
C ILE A 21 4.69 4.15 -8.66
N TYR A 22 4.80 3.07 -7.90
CA TYR A 22 4.13 1.80 -8.15
C TYR A 22 3.20 1.45 -7.00
N GLY A 23 2.11 0.76 -7.32
CA GLY A 23 1.16 0.26 -6.32
C GLY A 23 0.92 -1.23 -6.47
N LEU A 24 0.84 -1.92 -5.34
CA LEU A 24 0.55 -3.35 -5.28
C LEU A 24 -0.53 -3.61 -4.24
N SER A 25 -1.47 -4.50 -4.57
CA SER A 25 -2.44 -5.01 -3.60
C SER A 25 -2.77 -6.48 -3.90
N ASN A 26 -4.03 -6.84 -4.09
CA ASN A 26 -4.49 -8.22 -4.29
C ASN A 26 -4.41 -8.69 -5.75
N ALA A 27 -3.68 -7.97 -6.59
CA ALA A 27 -3.58 -8.21 -8.02
C ALA A 27 -2.15 -7.88 -8.51
N ARG A 28 -1.95 -7.83 -9.83
CA ARG A 28 -0.65 -7.48 -10.41
C ARG A 28 -0.27 -6.02 -10.10
N LEU A 29 1.02 -5.70 -10.21
CA LEU A 29 1.53 -4.34 -10.05
C LEU A 29 0.73 -3.36 -10.91
N ASP A 30 0.34 -2.24 -10.32
CA ASP A 30 -0.43 -1.15 -10.95
C ASP A 30 -1.79 -1.58 -11.54
N THR A 31 -2.34 -2.73 -11.13
CA THR A 31 -3.77 -3.00 -11.38
C THR A 31 -4.58 -1.86 -10.75
N PRO A 32 -5.49 -1.20 -11.49
CA PRO A 32 -6.08 0.09 -11.12
C PRO A 32 -7.19 -0.05 -10.07
N TRP A 33 -6.90 -0.73 -8.97
CA TRP A 33 -7.78 -0.76 -7.80
C TRP A 33 -7.95 0.67 -7.27
N PRO A 34 -9.16 1.08 -6.86
CA PRO A 34 -9.39 2.43 -6.32
C PRO A 34 -8.44 2.81 -5.18
N LYS A 35 -8.16 1.88 -4.25
CA LYS A 35 -7.17 2.07 -3.17
C LYS A 35 -5.74 2.29 -3.67
N VAL A 36 -5.36 1.62 -4.76
CA VAL A 36 -4.03 1.71 -5.35
C VAL A 36 -3.85 3.07 -5.99
N GLU A 37 -4.79 3.47 -6.86
CA GLU A 37 -4.72 4.76 -7.54
C GLU A 37 -4.73 5.93 -6.54
N LEU A 38 -5.60 5.89 -5.53
CA LEU A 38 -5.62 6.90 -4.47
C LEU A 38 -4.30 6.96 -3.68
N GLY A 39 -3.71 5.80 -3.37
CA GLY A 39 -2.43 5.73 -2.66
C GLY A 39 -1.28 6.32 -3.48
N ARG A 40 -1.25 6.01 -4.78
CA ARG A 40 -0.24 6.55 -5.72
C ARG A 40 -0.39 8.06 -5.89
N GLU A 41 -1.62 8.57 -5.98
CA GLU A 41 -1.90 10.02 -6.04
C GLU A 41 -1.41 10.72 -4.76
N ARG A 42 -1.77 10.21 -3.58
CA ARG A 42 -1.37 10.76 -2.29
C ARG A 42 0.14 10.72 -2.09
N LEU A 43 0.79 9.61 -2.42
CA LEU A 43 2.25 9.49 -2.36
C LEU A 43 2.93 10.45 -3.33
N SER A 44 2.41 10.60 -4.56
CA SER A 44 2.91 11.59 -5.52
C SER A 44 2.83 13.01 -4.98
N ALA A 45 1.72 13.36 -4.32
CA ALA A 45 1.55 14.66 -3.67
C ALA A 45 2.50 14.86 -2.50
N LEU A 46 2.66 13.85 -1.64
CA LEU A 46 3.58 13.88 -0.50
C LEU A 46 5.03 14.07 -0.95
N LEU A 47 5.47 13.37 -1.99
CA LEU A 47 6.84 13.46 -2.52
C LEU A 47 7.19 14.83 -3.13
N ARG A 48 6.20 15.71 -3.38
CA ARG A 48 6.44 17.11 -3.77
C ARG A 48 6.71 18.03 -2.59
N GLN A 49 6.51 17.56 -1.36
CA GLN A 49 6.77 18.32 -0.14
C GLN A 49 8.25 18.21 0.26
N THR A 50 8.71 19.12 1.12
CA THR A 50 10.12 19.17 1.58
C THR A 50 10.42 18.25 2.75
N HIS A 51 9.38 17.73 3.43
CA HIS A 51 9.52 16.89 4.61
C HIS A 51 8.73 15.60 4.40
N LEU A 52 9.37 14.48 4.76
CA LEU A 52 8.76 13.16 4.78
C LEU A 52 8.85 12.62 6.21
N ASP A 53 7.73 12.22 6.76
CA ASP A 53 7.68 11.51 8.03
C ASP A 53 6.73 10.31 7.95
N HIS A 54 6.79 9.48 8.98
CA HIS A 54 6.03 8.24 9.03
C HIS A 54 4.51 8.46 9.12
N GLU A 55 4.03 9.56 9.75
CA GLU A 55 2.59 9.82 9.81
C GLU A 55 2.07 10.21 8.43
N ALA A 56 2.76 11.13 7.74
CA ALA A 56 2.41 11.55 6.40
C ALA A 56 2.43 10.38 5.40
N LEU A 57 3.41 9.47 5.51
CA LEU A 57 3.45 8.24 4.71
C LEU A 57 2.28 7.31 5.04
N ALA A 58 1.99 7.07 6.32
CA ALA A 58 0.88 6.21 6.73
C ALA A 58 -0.46 6.75 6.22
N ASP A 59 -0.63 8.08 6.18
CA ASP A 59 -1.83 8.73 5.66
C ASP A 59 -2.08 8.52 4.17
N THR A 60 -1.04 8.20 3.39
CA THR A 60 -1.22 7.84 1.97
C THR A 60 -2.05 6.58 1.78
N VAL A 61 -2.15 5.73 2.81
CA VAL A 61 -2.84 4.43 2.80
C VAL A 61 -3.86 4.28 3.94
N SER A 62 -4.36 5.39 4.51
CA SER A 62 -5.28 5.36 5.66
C SER A 62 -6.77 5.49 5.30
N ASP A 63 -7.14 5.59 4.02
CA ASP A 63 -8.54 5.80 3.63
C ASP A 63 -9.44 4.60 3.97
N ARG A 64 -10.48 4.86 4.77
CA ARG A 64 -11.45 3.86 5.22
C ARG A 64 -12.62 3.66 4.24
N ARG A 65 -12.76 4.51 3.22
CA ARG A 65 -13.88 4.45 2.28
C ARG A 65 -13.72 3.24 1.37
N ARG A 66 -14.82 2.49 1.24
CA ARG A 66 -14.95 1.43 0.24
C ARG A 66 -15.37 2.05 -1.08
N ALA A 67 -14.89 1.49 -2.19
CA ALA A 67 -15.35 1.86 -3.50
C ALA A 67 -16.83 1.49 -3.71
N ASP A 68 -17.52 2.31 -4.49
CA ASP A 68 -18.88 2.02 -4.95
C ASP A 68 -18.88 0.79 -5.88
N SER A 69 -19.95 -0.01 -5.83
CA SER A 69 -20.06 -1.24 -6.62
C SER A 69 -19.99 -0.97 -8.14
N ARG A 70 -20.44 0.19 -8.64
CA ARG A 70 -20.30 0.57 -10.06
C ARG A 70 -18.86 0.88 -10.45
N ALA A 71 -18.05 1.37 -9.52
CA ALA A 71 -16.62 1.58 -9.76
C ALA A 71 -15.89 0.23 -9.85
N LEU A 72 -16.27 -0.73 -9.01
CA LEU A 72 -15.70 -2.07 -8.98
C LEU A 72 -16.14 -2.94 -10.15
N ALA A 73 -17.42 -2.88 -10.56
CA ALA A 73 -17.92 -3.65 -11.69
C ALA A 73 -17.18 -3.32 -13.01
N ARG A 74 -16.70 -2.07 -13.17
CA ARG A 74 -15.85 -1.67 -14.31
C ARG A 74 -14.47 -2.34 -14.33
N LEU A 75 -14.06 -2.91 -13.21
CA LEU A 75 -12.80 -3.65 -13.02
C LEU A 75 -13.03 -5.16 -12.93
N ASP A 76 -14.22 -5.64 -13.31
CA ASP A 76 -14.67 -7.03 -13.16
C ASP A 76 -14.66 -7.54 -11.71
N MET A 77 -14.90 -6.64 -10.76
CA MET A 77 -14.97 -6.92 -9.33
C MET A 77 -16.41 -6.81 -8.86
N HIS A 78 -17.01 -7.95 -8.50
CA HIS A 78 -18.45 -8.04 -8.22
C HIS A 78 -18.77 -8.59 -6.84
N SER A 79 -17.76 -9.05 -6.08
CA SER A 79 -18.00 -9.72 -4.80
C SER A 79 -18.05 -8.72 -3.63
N PRO A 80 -18.76 -9.06 -2.53
CA PRO A 80 -18.69 -8.29 -1.28
C PRO A 80 -17.26 -8.18 -0.73
N MET A 81 -16.42 -9.19 -1.00
CA MET A 81 -15.01 -9.17 -0.62
C MET A 81 -14.22 -8.13 -1.43
N ASP A 82 -14.48 -7.97 -2.72
CA ASP A 82 -13.81 -6.93 -3.52
C ASP A 82 -14.13 -5.54 -2.99
N GLN A 83 -15.40 -5.32 -2.61
CA GLN A 83 -15.81 -4.07 -2.00
C GLN A 83 -15.15 -3.84 -0.65
N LEU A 84 -15.08 -4.86 0.21
CA LEU A 84 -14.35 -4.76 1.47
C LEU A 84 -12.87 -4.43 1.25
N LEU A 85 -12.23 -5.15 0.33
CA LEU A 85 -10.81 -5.03 0.00
C LEU A 85 -10.47 -3.77 -0.79
N SER A 86 -11.47 -2.99 -1.23
CA SER A 86 -11.26 -1.75 -1.97
C SER A 86 -10.86 -0.56 -1.09
N ALA A 87 -11.05 -0.65 0.23
CA ALA A 87 -10.55 0.36 1.17
C ALA A 87 -9.04 0.17 1.42
N GLN A 88 -8.32 1.26 1.73
CA GLN A 88 -6.91 1.19 2.12
C GLN A 88 -6.77 0.73 3.58
N PHE A 89 -7.65 1.22 4.46
CA PHE A 89 -7.73 0.84 5.87
C PHE A 89 -9.09 0.19 6.18
N ILE A 90 -9.07 -1.10 6.49
CA ILE A 90 -10.28 -1.89 6.66
C ILE A 90 -10.60 -2.07 8.14
N ILE A 91 -11.84 -1.78 8.54
CA ILE A 91 -12.35 -2.06 9.89
C ILE A 91 -13.64 -2.86 9.74
N THR A 92 -13.62 -4.11 10.20
CA THR A 92 -14.80 -4.95 10.38
C THR A 92 -14.60 -5.88 11.57
N GLU A 93 -15.66 -6.54 12.01
CA GLU A 93 -15.64 -7.50 13.12
C GLU A 93 -14.68 -8.68 12.89
N ARG A 94 -14.56 -9.17 11.65
CA ARG A 94 -13.84 -10.43 11.33
C ARG A 94 -12.56 -10.23 10.51
N TYR A 95 -12.39 -9.07 9.88
CA TYR A 95 -11.25 -8.78 9.01
C TYR A 95 -10.94 -7.28 8.98
N GLY A 96 -9.66 -6.91 9.12
CA GLY A 96 -9.28 -5.51 9.13
C GLY A 96 -7.78 -5.28 9.05
N THR A 97 -7.42 -4.03 8.78
CA THR A 97 -6.03 -3.56 8.82
C THR A 97 -5.54 -3.57 10.25
N ARG A 98 -4.51 -4.38 10.51
CA ARG A 98 -3.90 -4.53 11.85
C ARG A 98 -2.56 -3.87 12.00
N SER A 99 -1.93 -3.55 10.89
CA SER A 99 -0.69 -2.81 10.85
C SER A 99 -0.63 -1.90 9.64
N THR A 100 0.11 -0.80 9.80
CA THR A 100 0.59 0.04 8.71
C THR A 100 2.09 0.19 8.88
N THR A 101 2.83 -0.20 7.85
CA THR A 101 4.29 -0.14 7.83
C THR A 101 4.73 0.95 6.86
N THR A 102 5.68 1.78 7.29
CA THR A 102 6.27 2.83 6.47
C THR A 102 7.79 2.68 6.52
N VAL A 103 8.43 2.88 5.38
CA VAL A 103 9.87 2.70 5.25
C VAL A 103 10.41 3.58 4.14
N TRP A 104 11.56 4.18 4.34
CA TRP A 104 12.36 4.76 3.26
C TRP A 104 13.84 4.44 3.46
N ILE A 105 14.56 4.46 2.34
CA ILE A 105 15.99 4.15 2.28
C ILE A 105 16.66 5.27 1.49
N ASP A 106 17.65 5.93 2.08
CA ASP A 106 18.40 6.98 1.42
C ASP A 106 19.53 6.43 0.52
N ARG A 107 20.21 7.31 -0.21
CA ARG A 107 21.32 6.91 -1.11
C ARG A 107 22.56 6.39 -0.38
N ARG A 108 22.68 6.67 0.91
CA ARG A 108 23.78 6.21 1.77
C ARG A 108 23.46 4.86 2.41
N GLY A 109 22.25 4.34 2.22
CA GLY A 109 21.79 3.08 2.78
C GLY A 109 21.16 3.20 4.17
N GLY A 110 20.92 4.44 4.64
CA GLY A 110 20.19 4.68 5.87
C GLY A 110 18.71 4.33 5.70
N VAL A 111 18.19 3.53 6.61
CA VAL A 111 16.81 3.07 6.65
C VAL A 111 16.11 3.69 7.85
N ASP A 112 14.97 4.30 7.61
CA ASP A 112 13.99 4.67 8.63
C ASP A 112 12.75 3.80 8.42
N TRP A 113 12.36 3.09 9.46
CA TRP A 113 11.25 2.13 9.44
C TRP A 113 10.34 2.39 10.64
N ARG A 114 9.03 2.31 10.40
CA ARG A 114 8.00 2.33 11.44
C ARG A 114 6.86 1.39 11.11
N GLU A 115 6.44 0.62 12.09
CA GLU A 115 5.18 -0.12 12.05
C GLU A 115 4.25 0.34 13.17
N SER A 116 3.03 0.72 12.80
CA SER A 116 1.96 1.02 13.74
C SER A 116 0.99 -0.14 13.76
N SER A 117 0.71 -0.66 14.96
CA SER A 117 -0.30 -1.69 15.19
C SER A 117 -1.62 -1.04 15.59
N PHE A 118 -2.72 -1.60 15.12
CA PHE A 118 -4.08 -1.15 15.43
C PHE A 118 -4.84 -2.27 16.14
N ASP A 119 -5.85 -1.95 16.94
CA ASP A 119 -6.80 -2.89 17.55
C ASP A 119 -8.00 -3.21 16.63
N SER A 120 -9.00 -3.96 17.11
CA SER A 120 -10.15 -4.36 16.27
C SER A 120 -11.11 -3.21 15.96
N SER A 121 -11.04 -2.12 16.73
CA SER A 121 -11.76 -0.88 16.45
C SER A 121 -10.99 0.04 15.48
N GLY A 122 -9.76 -0.32 15.12
CA GLY A 122 -8.88 0.47 14.27
C GLY A 122 -8.13 1.56 15.04
N GLU A 123 -8.13 1.50 16.37
CA GLU A 123 -7.38 2.42 17.23
C GLU A 123 -5.94 1.95 17.35
N ARG A 124 -4.99 2.90 17.35
CA ARG A 124 -3.57 2.55 17.39
C ARG A 124 -3.22 1.96 18.75
N SER A 125 -2.77 0.71 18.76
CA SER A 125 -2.43 -0.04 19.97
C SER A 125 -0.93 -0.14 20.23
N GLY A 126 -0.10 0.23 19.24
CA GLY A 126 1.36 0.19 19.39
C GLY A 126 2.10 0.82 18.22
N VAL A 127 3.35 1.19 18.47
CA VAL A 127 4.29 1.70 17.47
C VAL A 127 5.64 1.08 17.73
N GLN A 128 6.29 0.60 16.67
CA GLN A 128 7.69 0.20 16.68
C GLN A 128 8.43 0.99 15.61
N GLU A 129 9.60 1.51 15.95
CA GLU A 129 10.45 2.30 15.08
C GLU A 129 11.88 1.78 15.13
N ALA A 130 12.56 1.84 13.99
CA ALA A 130 13.96 1.47 13.89
C ALA A 130 14.68 2.34 12.86
N ARG A 131 15.91 2.74 13.20
CA ARG A 131 16.86 3.39 12.28
C ARG A 131 18.12 2.55 12.21
N PHE A 132 18.49 2.14 11.01
CA PHE A 132 19.67 1.29 10.80
C PHE A 132 20.22 1.49 9.39
N ASN A 133 21.41 0.95 9.12
CA ASN A 133 22.02 0.99 7.79
C ASN A 133 21.95 -0.39 7.15
N LEU A 134 21.65 -0.44 5.85
CA LEU A 134 21.85 -1.66 5.07
C LEU A 134 23.34 -1.93 4.94
N VAL A 135 23.77 -3.09 5.41
CA VAL A 135 25.12 -3.59 5.14
C VAL A 135 25.18 -3.95 3.66
N ARG A 136 26.12 -3.36 2.93
CA ARG A 136 26.38 -3.69 1.54
C ARG A 136 27.17 -4.99 1.42
#